data_AF-A0A926KQ46-F1
#
_entry.id   AF-A0A926KQ46-F1
#
_cell.length_a   1.000
_cell.length_b   1.000
_cell.length_c   1.000
_cell.angle_alpha   90.00
_cell.angle_beta   90.00
_cell.angle_gamma   90.00
#
_symmetry.space_group_name_H-M   'P 1'
#
loop_
_entity.id
_entity.type
_entity.pdbx_description
1 polymer ?
#
loop_
_entity_poly.entity_id
_entity_poly.type
_entity_poly.pdbx_seq_one_letter_code
_entity_poly.pdbx_strand_id
1 'polypeptide(L)'
;MIDKNTKAQALWFISQEMERIVRDLEAGVINRDQAIGSYNTVFGLASGIEDVRYMKTICRIISHLRSTNNFFNIKKLYLSNYFAEEQVTVENKEKEIAFK
;
A
#
# COMPACT_ATOMS: atom_id res chain seq x y z
N MET A 1 -0.57 7.89 -21.41
CA MET A 1 -1.52 8.19 -20.33
C MET A 1 -2.38 6.95 -20.15
N ILE A 2 -2.35 6.33 -18.97
CA ILE A 2 -3.14 5.11 -18.70
C ILE A 2 -4.61 5.50 -18.58
N ASP A 3 -5.51 4.71 -19.15
CA ASP A 3 -6.94 4.98 -19.05
C ASP A 3 -7.44 4.79 -17.62
N LYS A 4 -8.52 5.50 -17.28
CA LYS A 4 -9.06 5.51 -15.91
C LYS A 4 -9.50 4.13 -15.43
N ASN A 5 -10.00 3.27 -16.33
CA ASN A 5 -10.49 1.95 -15.96
C ASN A 5 -9.33 1.00 -15.64
N THR A 6 -8.29 0.98 -16.48
CA THR A 6 -7.07 0.22 -16.23
C THR A 6 -6.39 0.69 -14.95
N LYS A 7 -6.34 2.00 -14.69
CA LYS A 7 -5.82 2.52 -13.42
C LYS A 7 -6.63 2.02 -12.23
N ALA A 8 -7.97 2.06 -12.30
CA ALA A 8 -8.82 1.57 -11.21
C ALA A 8 -8.64 0.07 -10.94
N GLN A 9 -8.54 -0.74 -12.00
CA GLN A 9 -8.29 -2.18 -11.88
C GLN A 9 -6.90 -2.46 -11.29
N ALA A 10 -5.88 -1.72 -11.71
CA ALA A 10 -4.54 -1.84 -11.15
C ALA A 10 -4.52 -1.49 -9.66
N LEU A 11 -5.23 -0.43 -9.24
CA LEU A 11 -5.34 -0.07 -7.82
C LEU A 11 -6.06 -1.14 -6.99
N TRP A 12 -7.16 -1.69 -7.52
CA TRP A 12 -7.85 -2.81 -6.88
C TRP A 12 -6.92 -4.02 -6.72
N PHE A 13 -6.20 -4.39 -7.79
CA PHE A 13 -5.27 -5.50 -7.77
C PHE A 13 -4.14 -5.29 -6.75
N ILE A 14 -3.52 -4.10 -6.76
CA ILE A 14 -2.47 -3.72 -5.82
C ILE A 14 -2.97 -3.87 -4.37
N SER A 15 -4.16 -3.35 -4.07
CA SER A 15 -4.76 -3.44 -2.74
C SER A 15 -4.93 -4.91 -2.28
N GLN A 16 -5.53 -5.75 -3.13
CA GLN A 16 -5.75 -7.17 -2.84
C GLN A 16 -4.44 -7.93 -2.68
N GLU A 17 -3.44 -7.62 -3.50
CA GLU A 17 -2.16 -8.31 -3.44
C GLU A 17 -1.36 -7.92 -2.19
N MET A 18 -1.43 -6.65 -1.78
CA MET A 18 -0.85 -6.23 -0.51
C MET A 18 -1.48 -6.97 0.67
N GLU A 19 -2.81 -7.09 0.71
CA GLU A 19 -3.50 -7.84 1.77
C GLU A 19 -3.14 -9.32 1.77
N ARG A 20 -3.05 -9.95 0.59
CA ARG A 20 -2.61 -11.33 0.43
C ARG A 20 -1.21 -11.53 1.00
N ILE A 21 -0.25 -10.68 0.63
CA ILE A 21 1.14 -10.77 1.11
C ILE A 21 1.20 -10.66 2.62
N VAL A 22 0.50 -9.69 3.23
CA VAL A 22 0.46 -9.56 4.70
C VAL A 22 -0.08 -10.83 5.34
N ARG A 23 -1.24 -11.31 4.88
CA ARG A 23 -1.89 -12.49 5.46
C ARG A 23 -1.02 -13.73 5.32
N ASP A 24 -0.45 -13.96 4.15
CA ASP A 24 0.37 -15.14 3.87
C ASP A 24 1.68 -15.10 4.70
N LEU A 25 2.24 -13.91 4.93
CA LEU A 25 3.41 -13.72 5.79
C LEU A 25 3.07 -13.93 7.27
N GLU A 26 1.97 -13.34 7.76
CA GLU A 26 1.49 -13.50 9.14
C GLU A 26 1.14 -14.96 9.46
N ALA A 27 0.62 -15.71 8.47
CA ALA A 27 0.33 -17.14 8.58
C ALA A 27 1.57 -18.04 8.42
N GLY A 28 2.73 -17.49 8.04
CA GLY A 28 3.96 -18.24 7.78
C GLY A 28 3.94 -19.07 6.48
N VAL A 29 2.99 -18.80 5.58
CA VAL A 29 2.89 -19.43 4.25
C VAL A 29 4.04 -18.96 3.36
N ILE A 30 4.43 -17.69 3.47
CA ILE A 30 5.61 -17.13 2.82
C ILE A 30 6.58 -16.62 3.86
N ASN A 31 7.88 -16.64 3.54
CA ASN A 31 8.92 -16.06 4.37
C ASN A 31 9.12 -14.56 4.05
N ARG A 32 9.94 -13.90 4.88
CA ARG A 32 10.25 -12.47 4.74
C ARG A 32 10.77 -12.09 3.36
N ASP A 33 11.69 -12.88 2.80
CA ASP A 33 12.35 -12.53 1.54
C ASP A 33 11.38 -12.69 0.36
N GLN A 34 10.51 -13.71 0.40
CA GLN A 34 9.39 -13.88 -0.52
C GLN A 34 8.37 -12.72 -0.43
N ALA A 35 8.07 -12.26 0.78
CA ALA A 35 7.19 -11.11 0.98
C ALA A 35 7.80 -9.81 0.42
N ILE A 36 9.09 -9.55 0.68
CA ILE A 36 9.81 -8.39 0.10
C ILE A 36 9.83 -8.48 -1.43
N GLY A 37 10.10 -9.66 -1.99
CA GLY A 37 10.04 -9.89 -3.44
C GLY A 37 8.67 -9.56 -4.03
N SER A 38 7.61 -10.08 -3.39
CA SER A 38 6.22 -9.80 -3.80
C SER A 38 5.90 -8.30 -3.72
N TYR A 39 6.30 -7.62 -2.65
CA TYR A 39 6.10 -6.18 -2.51
C TYR A 39 6.86 -5.36 -3.55
N ASN A 40 8.06 -5.77 -3.97
CA ASN A 40 8.77 -5.09 -5.06
C ASN A 40 8.02 -5.20 -6.39
N THR A 41 7.38 -6.34 -6.67
CA THR A 41 6.51 -6.49 -7.85
C THR A 41 5.32 -5.55 -7.78
N VAL A 42 4.64 -5.49 -6.63
CA VAL A 42 3.52 -4.56 -6.41
C VAL A 42 3.96 -3.10 -6.52
N PHE A 43 5.17 -2.77 -6.04
CA PHE A 43 5.76 -1.45 -6.20
C PHE A 43 5.96 -1.10 -7.69
N GLY A 44 6.43 -2.04 -8.50
CA GLY A 44 6.57 -1.85 -9.94
C GLY A 44 5.24 -1.52 -10.61
N LEU A 45 4.15 -2.19 -10.21
CA LEU A 45 2.81 -1.88 -10.69
C LEU A 45 2.33 -0.49 -10.25
N ALA A 46 2.51 -0.16 -8.96
CA ALA A 46 2.16 1.15 -8.42
C ALA A 46 2.94 2.28 -9.13
N SER A 47 4.24 2.07 -9.37
CA SER A 47 5.08 2.98 -10.15
C SER A 47 4.61 3.10 -11.60
N GLY A 48 4.18 2.01 -12.22
CA GLY A 48 3.67 2.00 -13.60
C GLY A 48 2.39 2.82 -13.77
N ILE A 49 1.55 2.91 -12.72
CA ILE A 49 0.34 3.74 -12.69
C ILE A 49 0.53 5.11 -12.01
N GLU A 50 1.79 5.44 -11.68
CA GLU A 50 2.20 6.68 -11.01
C GLU A 50 1.46 6.91 -9.68
N ASP A 51 1.16 5.85 -8.93
CA ASP A 51 0.50 5.95 -7.63
C ASP A 51 1.52 6.07 -6.49
N VAL A 52 1.83 7.32 -6.15
CA VAL A 52 2.79 7.66 -5.09
C VAL A 52 2.36 7.15 -3.71
N ARG A 53 1.05 6.99 -3.46
CA ARG A 53 0.53 6.57 -2.14
C ARG A 53 0.86 5.10 -1.90
N TYR A 54 0.54 4.25 -2.88
CA TYR A 54 0.89 2.84 -2.80
C TYR A 54 2.41 2.64 -2.79
N MET A 55 3.16 3.37 -3.62
CA MET A 55 4.63 3.32 -3.62
C MET A 55 5.21 3.60 -2.22
N LYS A 56 4.80 4.69 -1.57
CA LYS A 56 5.26 5.05 -0.22
C LYS A 56 4.88 4.00 0.82
N THR A 57 3.65 3.51 0.77
CA THR A 57 3.14 2.50 1.71
C THR A 57 3.95 1.21 1.59
N ILE A 58 4.22 0.76 0.37
CA ILE A 58 5.02 -0.44 0.11
C ILE A 58 6.45 -0.27 0.61
N CYS A 59 7.10 0.87 0.37
CA CYS A 59 8.44 1.15 0.90
C CYS A 59 8.49 1.10 2.44
N ARG A 60 7.47 1.64 3.12
CA ARG A 60 7.37 1.59 4.58
C ARG A 60 7.24 0.16 5.08
N ILE A 61 6.41 -0.66 4.44
CA ILE A 61 6.24 -2.08 4.79
C ILE A 61 7.55 -2.84 4.57
N ILE A 62 8.21 -2.69 3.43
CA ILE A 62 9.52 -3.32 3.15
C ILE A 62 10.55 -2.91 4.20
N SER A 63 10.61 -1.62 4.56
CA SER A 63 11.50 -1.13 5.61
C SER A 63 11.20 -1.80 6.95
N HIS A 64 9.93 -1.93 7.31
CA HIS A 64 9.52 -2.62 8.53
C HIS A 64 9.96 -4.08 8.51
N LEU A 65 9.66 -4.82 7.43
CA LEU A 65 10.07 -6.22 7.25
C LEU A 65 11.58 -6.43 7.42
N ARG A 66 12.40 -5.49 6.95
CA ARG A 66 13.86 -5.56 7.11
C ARG A 66 14.33 -5.30 8.54
N SER A 67 13.60 -4.48 9.29
CA SER A 67 13.95 -4.05 10.64
C SER A 67 13.45 -4.95 11.77
N THR A 68 12.49 -5.84 11.50
CA THR A 68 11.85 -6.68 12.54
C THR A 68 11.63 -8.11 12.09
N ASN A 69 11.66 -9.04 13.05
CA ASN A 69 11.22 -10.42 12.87
C ASN A 69 9.77 -10.65 13.35
N ASN A 70 9.14 -9.64 13.93
CA ASN A 70 7.75 -9.68 14.38
C ASN A 70 6.84 -9.06 13.31
N PHE A 71 5.99 -9.89 12.72
CA PHE A 71 5.11 -9.54 11.60
C PHE A 71 3.66 -9.24 12.00
N PHE A 72 3.27 -9.45 13.27
CA PHE A 72 1.87 -9.39 13.74
C PHE A 72 1.19 -8.01 13.64
N ASN A 73 1.95 -6.95 13.36
CA ASN A 73 1.44 -5.58 13.29
C ASN A 73 1.48 -4.99 11.88
N ILE A 74 1.88 -5.76 10.86
CA ILE A 74 2.00 -5.24 9.49
C ILE A 74 0.64 -4.81 8.97
N LYS A 75 -0.41 -5.62 9.20
CA LYS A 75 -1.77 -5.25 8.78
C LYS A 75 -2.24 -3.93 9.41
N LYS A 76 -1.95 -3.72 10.70
CA LYS A 76 -2.30 -2.47 11.41
C LYS A 76 -1.51 -1.29 10.86
N LEU A 77 -0.22 -1.47 10.54
CA LEU A 77 0.63 -0.45 9.92
C LEU A 77 0.12 -0.09 8.51
N TYR A 78 -0.26 -1.09 7.72
CA TYR A 78 -0.85 -0.90 6.39
C TYR A 78 -2.15 -0.10 6.46
N LEU A 79 -3.11 -0.54 7.28
CA LEU A 79 -4.43 0.09 7.39
C LEU A 79 -4.37 1.49 8.01
N SER A 80 -3.60 1.67 9.09
CA SER A 80 -3.49 2.99 9.75
C SER A 80 -2.95 4.07 8.81
N ASN A 81 -1.98 3.74 7.95
CA ASN A 81 -1.46 4.68 6.96
C ASN A 81 -2.45 4.94 5.82
N TYR A 82 -3.19 3.91 5.38
CA TYR A 82 -4.20 4.08 4.33
C TYR A 82 -5.32 5.04 4.78
N PHE A 83 -5.84 4.86 6.00
CA PHE A 83 -6.92 5.71 6.53
C PHE A 83 -6.44 7.08 7.02
N ALA A 84 -5.22 7.21 7.56
CA ALA A 84 -4.68 8.51 7.98
C ALA A 84 -4.48 9.46 6.79
N GLU A 85 -4.03 8.96 5.64
CA GLU A 85 -3.88 9.78 4.43
C GLU A 85 -5.23 10.10 3.76
N GLU A 86 -6.24 9.24 3.91
CA GLU A 86 -7.61 9.50 3.44
C GLU A 86 -8.25 10.68 4.18
N GLN A 87 -8.08 10.75 5.50
CA GLN A 87 -8.59 11.87 6.32
C GLN A 87 -7.92 13.20 5.97
N VAL A 88 -6.61 13.23 5.75
CA VAL A 88 -5.88 14.45 5.32
C VAL A 88 -6.32 14.91 3.92
N THR A 89 -6.66 13.98 3.02
CA THR A 89 -7.13 14.33 1.67
C THR A 89 -8.54 14.94 1.72
N VAL A 90 -9.41 14.45 2.62
CA VAL A 90 -10.77 14.97 2.82
C VAL A 90 -10.74 16.35 3.46
N GLU A 91 -9.97 16.55 4.55
CA GLU A 91 -9.84 17.85 5.21
C GLU A 91 -9.34 18.96 4.27
N ASN A 92 -8.39 18.65 3.38
CA ASN A 92 -7.85 19.64 2.44
C ASN A 92 -8.86 20.01 1.35
N LYS A 93 -9.69 19.07 0.89
CA LYS A 93 -10.79 19.36 -0.06
C LYS A 93 -11.90 20.19 0.58
N GLU A 94 -12.24 19.92 1.83
CA GLU A 94 -13.25 20.71 2.56
C GLU A 94 -12.78 22.15 2.79
N LYS A 95 -11.49 22.35 3.08
CA LYS A 95 -10.89 23.69 3.18
C LYS A 95 -10.90 24.43 1.83
N GLU A 96 -10.61 23.78 0.71
CA GLU A 96 -10.68 24.43 -0.61
C GLU A 96 -12.11 24.84 -1.02
N ILE A 97 -13.14 24.11 -0.56
CA ILE A 97 -14.55 24.43 -0.83
C ILE A 97 -15.04 25.57 0.07
N ALA A 98 -14.57 25.65 1.32
CA ALA A 98 -14.98 26.69 2.27
C ALA A 98 -14.40 28.09 1.98
N PHE A 99 -13.39 28.19 1.11
CA PHE A 99 -12.75 29.45 0.72
C PHE A 99 -13.12 29.93 -0.71
N LYS A 100 -14.15 29.32 -1.33
CA LYS A 100 -14.78 29.79 -2.58
C LYS A 100 -16.19 30.30 -2.29
#